data_AF-A0AA36HSW1-F1
#
_entry.id   AF-A0AA36HSW1-F1
#
_cell.length_a   1.000
_cell.length_b   1.000
_cell.length_c   1.000
_cell.angle_alpha   90.00
_cell.angle_beta   90.00
_cell.angle_gamma   90.00
#
_symmetry.space_group_name_H-M   'P 1'
#
loop_
_entity.id
_entity.type
_entity.pdbx_description
1 polymer ?
#
loop_
_entity_poly.entity_id
_entity_poly.type
_entity_poly.pdbx_seq_one_letter_code
_entity_poly.pdbx_strand_id
1 'polypeptide(L)'
;MQAWPVGAVAGLGALDTAYLTYAKLTSVPLACPASGGCTEVLNSSFSSVGPVPLSALGLLAYLGVVLLSVKGDKELLWWLCFAMSVTSLGLTGVLVFVLKAPCPYCAASAFITAMLLALVETKRARELAAEAAPAVSSAGAATVVAVEPQALEEGREPAPAAEAAPVAGAAPVSEAAPASEATPASEAASASEAAQAAEAAPASEVAPAPEATPAAEAAPAAEAEAAAAAEAPPALSFAGAAALVAEAFADERQPRREVLALSGLLALGALRAGTLPSREFQSAWAYFSLIEQYKPNHPPVRSSSSQAEMALARHLSRIGAACYSTWWCPHCQEQRESFGRKAVEVAPFVECSSKNRRQLPVCKEQDIESYPTWVINGKKILGGRDLSELAELSGFTEFPADAFKPRDDALLEYIWGPPEPEP
;
A
#
# COMPACT_ATOMS: atom_id res chain seq x y z
N MET A 1 29.72 19.17 -8.19
CA MET A 1 29.31 18.53 -9.47
C MET A 1 27.79 18.33 -9.45
N GLN A 2 27.16 18.04 -10.61
CA GLN A 2 25.72 18.24 -10.85
C GLN A 2 24.78 17.58 -9.83
N ALA A 3 23.78 18.33 -9.34
CA ALA A 3 22.65 17.80 -8.57
C ALA A 3 21.54 17.20 -9.46
N TRP A 4 21.58 17.49 -10.77
CA TRP A 4 20.62 17.06 -11.79
C TRP A 4 20.20 15.57 -11.74
N PRO A 5 21.07 14.55 -11.53
CA PRO A 5 20.60 13.16 -11.55
C PRO A 5 19.74 12.80 -10.34
N VAL A 6 19.96 13.43 -9.18
CA VAL A 6 19.12 13.23 -7.98
C VAL A 6 17.74 13.85 -8.22
N GLY A 7 17.68 15.08 -8.73
CA GLY A 7 16.43 15.74 -9.10
C GLY A 7 15.65 14.99 -10.19
N ALA A 8 16.33 14.46 -11.21
CA ALA A 8 15.70 13.70 -12.28
C ALA A 8 15.10 12.37 -11.79
N VAL A 9 15.85 11.59 -11.01
CA VAL A 9 15.35 10.31 -10.45
C VAL A 9 14.21 10.56 -9.45
N ALA A 10 14.29 11.62 -8.64
CA ALA A 10 13.19 12.01 -7.74
C ALA A 10 11.96 12.51 -8.51
N GLY A 11 12.14 13.17 -9.66
CA GLY A 11 11.04 13.54 -10.57
C GLY A 11 10.30 12.33 -11.14
N LEU A 12 11.01 11.25 -11.48
CA LEU A 12 10.38 9.98 -11.89
C LEU A 12 9.57 9.35 -10.75
N GLY A 13 10.09 9.37 -9.52
CA GLY A 13 9.35 8.93 -8.33
C GLY A 13 8.12 9.78 -8.03
N ALA A 14 8.20 11.10 -8.24
CA ALA A 14 7.06 12.00 -8.12
C ALA A 14 5.97 11.70 -9.17
N LEU A 15 6.35 11.34 -10.41
CA LEU A 15 5.37 10.96 -11.44
C LEU A 15 4.67 9.63 -11.12
N ASP A 16 5.41 8.61 -10.68
CA ASP A 16 4.88 7.33 -10.20
C ASP A 16 3.88 7.53 -9.04
N THR A 17 4.30 8.23 -7.99
CA THR A 17 3.44 8.48 -6.82
C THR A 17 2.28 9.43 -7.10
N ALA A 18 2.41 10.38 -8.02
CA ALA A 18 1.30 11.22 -8.48
C ALA A 18 0.24 10.40 -9.23
N TYR A 19 0.64 9.47 -10.09
CA TYR A 19 -0.30 8.56 -10.77
C TYR A 19 -1.04 7.67 -9.76
N LEU A 20 -0.32 7.06 -8.80
CA LEU A 20 -0.94 6.25 -7.74
C LEU A 20 -1.89 7.07 -6.84
N THR A 21 -1.54 8.32 -6.55
CA THR A 21 -2.38 9.24 -5.77
C THR A 21 -3.64 9.63 -6.54
N TYR A 22 -3.51 9.99 -7.82
CA TYR A 22 -4.65 10.29 -8.69
C TYR A 22 -5.60 9.09 -8.79
N ALA A 23 -5.08 7.90 -9.08
CA ALA A 23 -5.90 6.70 -9.24
C ALA A 23 -6.64 6.33 -7.94
N LYS A 24 -5.98 6.44 -6.77
CA LYS A 24 -6.61 6.20 -5.48
C LYS A 24 -7.67 7.26 -5.11
N LEU A 25 -7.44 8.55 -5.41
CA LEU A 25 -8.40 9.62 -5.13
C LEU A 25 -9.60 9.64 -6.08
N THR A 26 -9.48 9.06 -7.28
CA THR A 26 -10.54 9.02 -8.29
C THR A 26 -11.21 7.65 -8.45
N SER A 27 -10.74 6.63 -7.72
CA SER A 27 -11.16 5.23 -7.84
C SER A 27 -11.04 4.65 -9.25
N VAL A 28 -10.16 5.21 -10.09
CA VAL A 28 -9.93 4.78 -11.48
C VAL A 28 -9.08 3.51 -11.50
N PRO A 29 -9.44 2.47 -12.28
CA PRO A 29 -8.68 1.22 -12.35
C PRO A 29 -7.26 1.44 -12.88
N LEU A 30 -6.28 0.80 -12.23
CA LEU A 30 -4.87 0.90 -12.60
C LEU A 30 -4.54 0.08 -13.85
N ALA A 31 -3.61 0.60 -14.66
CA ALA A 31 -3.07 -0.09 -15.83
C ALA A 31 -2.07 -1.21 -15.46
N CYS A 32 -2.53 -2.20 -14.69
CA CYS A 32 -1.73 -3.35 -14.28
C CYS A 32 -1.43 -4.29 -15.47
N PRO A 33 -0.18 -4.73 -15.67
CA PRO A 33 0.12 -5.86 -16.56
C PRO A 33 -0.43 -7.18 -15.98
N ALA A 34 -0.47 -8.24 -16.80
CA ALA A 34 -1.12 -9.52 -16.49
C ALA A 34 -0.58 -10.28 -15.24
N SER A 35 0.54 -9.84 -14.65
CA SER A 35 0.99 -10.32 -13.32
C SER A 35 0.09 -9.85 -12.16
N GLY A 36 -0.66 -8.75 -12.35
CA GLY A 36 -1.74 -8.31 -11.48
C GLY A 36 -1.33 -7.74 -10.12
N GLY A 37 -2.34 -7.43 -9.29
CA GLY A 37 -2.16 -7.14 -7.87
C GLY A 37 -1.99 -5.66 -7.46
N CYS A 38 -1.79 -4.71 -8.38
CA CYS A 38 -1.63 -3.31 -8.00
C CYS A 38 -2.86 -2.74 -7.26
N THR A 39 -4.06 -3.08 -7.73
CA THR A 39 -5.35 -2.66 -7.12
C THR A 39 -5.54 -3.24 -5.71
N GLU A 40 -5.18 -4.51 -5.49
CA GLU A 40 -5.21 -5.14 -4.15
C GLU A 40 -4.27 -4.40 -3.18
N VAL A 41 -3.06 -4.06 -3.63
CA VAL A 41 -2.10 -3.28 -2.81
C VAL A 41 -2.62 -1.87 -2.53
N LEU A 42 -3.15 -1.16 -3.54
CA LEU A 42 -3.59 0.24 -3.42
C LEU A 42 -4.90 0.41 -2.62
N ASN A 43 -5.70 -0.65 -2.50
CA ASN A 43 -6.90 -0.69 -1.65
C ASN A 43 -6.64 -1.36 -0.29
N SER A 44 -5.47 -1.97 -0.06
CA SER A 44 -5.11 -2.55 1.24
C SER A 44 -4.88 -1.47 2.31
N SER A 45 -5.07 -1.80 3.59
CA SER A 45 -4.82 -0.90 4.73
C SER A 45 -3.43 -0.24 4.70
N PHE A 46 -2.40 -0.95 4.21
CA PHE A 46 -1.02 -0.46 4.08
C PHE A 46 -0.82 0.67 3.05
N SER A 47 -1.86 1.10 2.35
CA SER A 47 -1.82 2.17 1.34
C SER A 47 -2.32 3.53 1.84
N SER A 48 -2.66 3.65 3.13
CA SER A 48 -3.05 4.89 3.81
C SER A 48 -2.33 5.01 5.15
N VAL A 49 -2.21 6.23 5.67
CA VAL A 49 -1.81 6.52 7.05
C VAL A 49 -2.86 7.49 7.61
N GLY A 50 -3.80 6.95 8.38
CA GLY A 50 -5.06 7.65 8.68
C GLY A 50 -5.78 8.06 7.39
N PRO A 51 -6.33 9.29 7.28
CA PRO A 51 -7.05 9.74 6.09
C PRO A 51 -6.14 10.04 4.89
N VAL A 52 -4.81 10.06 5.05
CA VAL A 52 -3.88 10.46 3.98
C VAL A 52 -3.41 9.24 3.18
N PRO A 53 -3.58 9.19 1.84
CA PRO A 53 -2.98 8.16 1.00
C PRO A 53 -1.45 8.11 1.17
N LEU A 54 -0.89 6.92 1.35
CA LEU A 54 0.56 6.74 1.48
C LEU A 54 1.30 7.17 0.19
N SER A 55 0.65 7.06 -0.97
CA SER A 55 1.14 7.61 -2.22
C SER A 55 1.26 9.14 -2.20
N ALA A 56 0.37 9.86 -1.49
CA ALA A 56 0.42 11.31 -1.36
C ALA A 56 1.56 11.75 -0.42
N LEU A 57 1.81 10.99 0.66
CA LEU A 57 2.99 11.17 1.50
C LEU A 57 4.28 10.89 0.72
N GLY A 58 4.30 9.85 -0.11
CA GLY A 58 5.39 9.55 -1.04
C GLY A 58 5.65 10.68 -2.05
N LEU A 59 4.58 11.24 -2.63
CA LEU A 59 4.66 12.39 -3.54
C LEU A 59 5.26 13.62 -2.84
N LEU A 60 4.80 13.97 -1.64
CA LEU A 60 5.38 15.05 -0.84
C LEU A 60 6.87 14.81 -0.53
N ALA A 61 7.25 13.57 -0.22
CA ALA A 61 8.65 13.22 0.03
C ALA A 61 9.51 13.35 -1.25
N TYR A 62 9.06 12.85 -2.41
CA TYR A 62 9.77 13.02 -3.68
C TYR A 62 9.89 14.49 -4.10
N LEU A 63 8.83 15.29 -3.95
CA LEU A 63 8.87 16.74 -4.17
C LEU A 63 9.85 17.44 -3.21
N GLY A 64 9.92 16.97 -1.95
CA GLY A 64 10.93 17.37 -0.98
C GLY A 64 12.35 17.09 -1.45
N VAL A 65 12.63 15.87 -1.95
CA VAL A 65 13.94 15.51 -2.54
C VAL A 65 14.28 16.39 -3.74
N VAL A 66 13.35 16.68 -4.65
CA VAL A 66 13.56 17.61 -5.78
C VAL A 66 13.92 19.01 -5.27
N LEU A 67 13.16 19.54 -4.31
CA LEU A 67 13.39 20.88 -3.75
C LEU A 67 14.72 20.98 -2.99
N LEU A 68 15.08 19.97 -2.20
CA LEU A 68 16.36 19.90 -1.47
C LEU A 68 17.55 19.72 -2.42
N SER A 69 17.38 18.97 -3.52
CA SER A 69 18.38 18.84 -4.58
C SER A 69 18.74 20.18 -5.23
N VAL A 70 17.78 21.11 -5.31
CA VAL A 70 17.99 22.50 -5.80
C VAL A 70 18.51 23.43 -4.70
N LYS A 71 17.96 23.35 -3.47
CA LYS A 71 18.36 24.22 -2.34
C LYS A 71 19.77 23.89 -1.79
N GLY A 72 20.25 22.66 -1.96
CA GLY A 72 21.61 22.26 -1.60
C GLY A 72 21.84 21.79 -0.16
N ASP A 73 20.80 21.68 0.67
CA ASP A 73 20.90 21.10 2.01
C ASP A 73 21.18 19.59 1.92
N LYS A 74 22.42 19.21 2.22
CA LYS A 74 22.93 17.84 2.02
C LYS A 74 22.49 16.87 3.12
N GLU A 75 22.43 17.34 4.37
CA GLU A 75 22.14 16.45 5.51
C GLU A 75 20.65 16.14 5.59
N LEU A 76 19.78 17.14 5.39
CA LEU A 76 18.33 16.90 5.32
C LEU A 76 17.96 16.05 4.10
N LEU A 77 18.63 16.26 2.96
CA LEU A 77 18.50 15.41 1.77
C LEU A 77 18.90 13.95 2.06
N TRP A 78 20.01 13.71 2.76
CA TRP A 78 20.46 12.36 3.12
C TRP A 78 19.48 11.68 4.09
N TRP A 79 19.06 12.36 5.16
CA TRP A 79 18.08 11.82 6.11
C TRP A 79 16.72 11.51 5.46
N LEU A 80 16.25 12.37 4.55
CA LEU A 80 15.01 12.12 3.80
C LEU A 80 15.15 10.90 2.88
N CYS A 81 16.22 10.79 2.08
CA CYS A 81 16.45 9.64 1.22
C CYS A 81 16.64 8.33 2.03
N PHE A 82 17.26 8.40 3.20
CA PHE A 82 17.40 7.26 4.12
C PHE A 82 16.03 6.82 4.66
N ALA A 83 15.23 7.75 5.20
CA ALA A 83 13.89 7.47 5.71
C ALA A 83 12.94 6.90 4.64
N MET A 84 12.96 7.47 3.42
CA MET A 84 12.21 6.94 2.28
C MET A 84 12.64 5.52 1.94
N SER A 85 13.94 5.21 1.95
CA SER A 85 14.46 3.88 1.63
C SER A 85 14.10 2.83 2.69
N VAL A 86 14.16 3.19 3.98
CA VAL A 86 13.75 2.30 5.09
C VAL A 86 12.25 2.00 5.02
N THR A 87 11.43 3.03 4.84
CA THR A 87 9.97 2.88 4.67
C THR A 87 9.64 2.01 3.44
N SER A 88 10.30 2.25 2.30
CA SER A 88 10.09 1.51 1.06
C SER A 88 10.51 0.04 1.16
N LEU A 89 11.61 -0.27 1.86
CA LEU A 89 12.02 -1.64 2.15
C LEU A 89 11.01 -2.36 3.05
N GLY A 90 10.49 -1.69 4.07
CA GLY A 90 9.44 -2.22 4.95
C GLY A 90 8.15 -2.56 4.18
N LEU A 91 7.66 -1.63 3.35
CA LEU A 91 6.49 -1.82 2.49
C LEU A 91 6.71 -2.95 1.47
N THR A 92 7.90 -3.03 0.88
CA THR A 92 8.27 -4.14 -0.02
C THR A 92 8.22 -5.49 0.71
N GLY A 93 8.65 -5.54 1.97
CA GLY A 93 8.47 -6.69 2.85
C GLY A 93 7.00 -7.06 3.06
N VAL A 94 6.12 -6.07 3.30
CA VAL A 94 4.67 -6.31 3.41
C VAL A 94 4.08 -6.86 2.11
N LEU A 95 4.47 -6.34 0.95
CA LEU A 95 4.04 -6.85 -0.36
C LEU A 95 4.42 -8.33 -0.56
N VAL A 96 5.65 -8.71 -0.23
CA VAL A 96 6.17 -10.08 -0.41
C VAL A 96 5.61 -11.05 0.63
N PHE A 97 5.64 -10.69 1.91
CA PHE A 97 5.33 -11.63 3.00
C PHE A 97 3.86 -11.62 3.42
N VAL A 98 3.20 -10.46 3.46
CA VAL A 98 1.81 -10.33 3.92
C VAL A 98 0.85 -10.46 2.74
N LEU A 99 0.88 -9.50 1.81
CA LEU A 99 -0.11 -9.36 0.73
C LEU A 99 0.07 -10.41 -0.39
N LYS A 100 1.31 -10.81 -0.68
CA LYS A 100 1.69 -11.73 -1.79
C LYS A 100 1.18 -11.27 -3.17
N ALA A 101 1.02 -9.96 -3.34
CA ALA A 101 0.49 -9.31 -4.54
C ALA A 101 1.59 -8.48 -5.25
N PRO A 102 1.98 -8.80 -6.49
CA PRO A 102 3.17 -8.22 -7.13
C PRO A 102 2.88 -6.87 -7.83
N CYS A 103 2.76 -5.79 -7.05
CA CYS A 103 2.55 -4.44 -7.60
C CYS A 103 3.83 -3.89 -8.29
N PRO A 104 3.83 -3.66 -9.63
CA PRO A 104 5.00 -3.17 -10.35
C PRO A 104 5.33 -1.71 -10.04
N TYR A 105 4.34 -0.87 -9.76
CA TYR A 105 4.54 0.53 -9.36
C TYR A 105 5.27 0.63 -8.01
N CYS A 106 4.86 -0.14 -7.02
CA CYS A 106 5.56 -0.22 -5.73
C CYS A 106 7.00 -0.74 -5.89
N ALA A 107 7.24 -1.71 -6.78
CA ALA A 107 8.58 -2.19 -7.10
C ALA A 107 9.44 -1.12 -7.81
N ALA A 108 8.84 -0.31 -8.69
CA ALA A 108 9.50 0.84 -9.31
C ALA A 108 9.89 1.90 -8.27
N SER A 109 8.97 2.28 -7.37
CA SER A 109 9.28 3.20 -6.25
C SER A 109 10.33 2.63 -5.28
N ALA A 110 10.38 1.31 -5.07
CA ALA A 110 11.45 0.66 -4.30
C ALA A 110 12.83 0.77 -4.98
N PHE A 111 12.88 0.58 -6.31
CA PHE A 111 14.10 0.79 -7.08
C PHE A 111 14.53 2.26 -7.08
N ILE A 112 13.59 3.20 -7.27
CA ILE A 112 13.86 4.65 -7.30
C ILE A 112 14.38 5.15 -5.94
N THR A 113 13.76 4.76 -4.82
CA THR A 113 14.23 5.13 -3.48
C THR A 113 15.63 4.59 -3.18
N ALA A 114 15.90 3.32 -3.49
CA ALA A 114 17.24 2.73 -3.34
C ALA A 114 18.29 3.44 -4.23
N MET A 115 17.93 3.78 -5.47
CA MET A 115 18.79 4.52 -6.39
C MET A 115 19.10 5.94 -5.89
N LEU A 116 18.12 6.65 -5.31
CA LEU A 116 18.33 7.96 -4.70
C LEU A 116 19.32 7.90 -3.54
N LEU A 117 19.14 6.96 -2.60
CA LEU A 117 20.08 6.81 -1.48
C LEU A 117 21.49 6.47 -1.96
N ALA A 118 21.63 5.59 -2.96
CA ALA A 118 22.93 5.27 -3.56
C ALA A 118 23.58 6.49 -4.25
N LEU A 119 22.80 7.34 -4.94
CA LEU A 119 23.30 8.58 -5.55
C LEU A 119 23.74 9.60 -4.51
N VAL A 120 23.02 9.74 -3.38
CA VAL A 120 23.40 10.67 -2.30
C VAL A 120 24.62 10.15 -1.53
N GLU A 121 24.68 8.86 -1.19
CA GLU A 121 25.87 8.25 -0.54
C GLU A 121 27.11 8.33 -1.43
N THR A 122 27.02 7.99 -2.72
CA THR A 122 28.18 8.10 -3.63
C THR A 122 28.61 9.54 -3.87
N LYS A 123 27.69 10.52 -3.80
CA LYS A 123 28.05 11.94 -3.78
C LYS A 123 28.77 12.32 -2.49
N ARG A 124 28.23 11.95 -1.32
CA ARG A 124 28.82 12.23 0.01
C ARG A 124 30.22 11.63 0.14
N ALA A 125 30.41 10.38 -0.30
CA ALA A 125 31.70 9.70 -0.32
C ALA A 125 32.71 10.39 -1.26
N ARG A 126 32.28 10.89 -2.42
CA ARG A 126 33.15 11.66 -3.34
C ARG A 126 33.54 13.02 -2.78
N GLU A 127 32.63 13.69 -2.06
CA GLU A 127 32.93 14.98 -1.42
C GLU A 127 33.94 14.77 -0.27
N LEU A 128 33.71 13.79 0.62
CA LEU A 128 34.68 13.42 1.66
C LEU A 128 36.03 12.96 1.10
N ALA A 129 36.05 12.21 -0.01
CA ALA A 129 37.29 11.80 -0.67
C ALA A 129 38.04 12.95 -1.37
N ALA A 130 37.33 14.00 -1.79
CA ALA A 130 37.93 15.22 -2.34
C ALA A 130 38.47 16.14 -1.24
N GLU A 131 37.85 16.18 -0.06
CA GLU A 131 38.37 16.88 1.12
C GLU A 131 39.55 16.15 1.79
N ALA A 132 39.55 14.81 1.73
CA ALA A 132 40.67 13.98 2.19
C ALA A 132 41.81 13.85 1.15
N ALA A 133 41.61 14.31 -0.08
CA ALA A 133 42.68 14.38 -1.07
C ALA A 133 43.63 15.55 -0.70
N PRO A 134 44.90 15.29 -0.36
CA PRO A 134 45.80 16.35 0.09
C PRO A 134 46.07 17.37 -1.02
N ALA A 135 46.31 18.62 -0.63
CA ALA A 135 46.58 19.76 -1.52
C ALA A 135 47.97 19.70 -2.20
N VAL A 136 48.25 18.61 -2.93
CA VAL A 136 49.51 18.35 -3.64
C VAL A 136 49.52 19.11 -4.98
N SER A 137 49.44 20.44 -4.93
CA SER A 137 49.65 21.31 -6.10
C SER A 137 50.08 22.76 -5.79
N SER A 138 50.72 23.04 -4.64
CA SER A 138 51.31 24.36 -4.38
C SER A 138 52.54 24.37 -3.46
N ALA A 139 53.33 23.30 -3.45
CA ALA A 139 54.62 23.20 -2.75
C ALA A 139 55.80 23.14 -3.74
N GLY A 140 55.80 24.04 -4.73
CA GLY A 140 56.76 24.09 -5.85
C GLY A 140 57.32 25.48 -6.13
N ALA A 141 57.22 26.41 -5.18
CA ALA A 141 57.76 27.76 -5.30
C ALA A 141 58.28 28.27 -3.95
N ALA A 142 59.57 28.59 -3.91
CA ALA A 142 60.28 29.41 -2.91
C ALA A 142 59.99 29.19 -1.41
N THR A 143 60.94 28.51 -0.74
CA THR A 143 61.61 29.16 0.40
C THR A 143 63.12 28.90 0.32
N VAL A 144 63.92 29.90 0.66
CA VAL A 144 65.38 29.87 0.48
C VAL A 144 66.06 29.35 1.75
N VAL A 145 66.94 28.36 1.60
CA VAL A 145 68.09 28.17 2.50
C VAL A 145 69.33 28.62 1.72
N ALA A 146 69.94 29.71 2.17
CA ALA A 146 71.13 30.25 1.54
C ALA A 146 72.37 29.51 2.07
N VAL A 147 73.13 28.87 1.17
CA VAL A 147 74.52 28.48 1.39
C VAL A 147 75.30 28.94 0.15
N GLU A 148 76.30 29.79 0.37
CA GLU A 148 77.09 30.44 -0.68
C GLU A 148 78.20 29.48 -1.20
N PRO A 149 78.64 29.56 -2.47
CA PRO A 149 79.17 28.38 -3.16
C PRO A 149 80.69 28.16 -3.03
N GLN A 150 81.07 26.92 -3.32
CA GLN A 150 82.40 26.56 -3.83
C GLN A 150 82.20 25.82 -5.16
N ALA A 151 82.93 26.22 -6.21
CA ALA A 151 82.86 25.60 -7.53
C ALA A 151 84.15 24.83 -7.82
N LEU A 152 84.03 23.63 -8.41
CA LEU A 152 85.15 22.93 -9.07
C LEU A 152 84.65 21.82 -10.01
N GLU A 153 84.72 22.13 -11.30
CA GLU A 153 85.09 21.30 -12.48
C GLU A 153 84.63 19.85 -12.70
N GLU A 154 83.98 19.67 -13.86
CA GLU A 154 84.36 18.77 -14.98
C GLU A 154 84.46 17.23 -14.79
N GLY A 155 83.72 16.45 -15.62
CA GLY A 155 83.82 14.97 -15.55
C GLY A 155 82.96 14.05 -16.43
N ARG A 156 82.97 14.21 -17.77
CA ARG A 156 83.03 13.11 -18.78
C ARG A 156 81.91 12.03 -18.94
N GLU A 157 81.39 11.96 -20.17
CA GLU A 157 80.59 10.90 -20.85
C GLU A 157 81.41 9.64 -21.28
N PRO A 158 80.86 8.55 -21.91
CA PRO A 158 79.45 8.11 -22.09
C PRO A 158 79.14 6.57 -22.00
N ALA A 159 77.84 6.21 -21.87
CA ALA A 159 77.15 5.04 -22.50
C ALA A 159 77.64 3.58 -22.18
N PRO A 160 77.04 2.48 -22.73
CA PRO A 160 75.87 2.32 -23.61
C PRO A 160 74.83 1.22 -23.22
N ALA A 161 73.93 0.90 -24.17
CA ALA A 161 72.99 -0.25 -24.29
C ALA A 161 71.51 0.02 -23.88
N ALA A 162 70.49 -0.26 -24.70
CA ALA A 162 70.47 -0.68 -26.12
C ALA A 162 69.15 -0.30 -26.85
N GLU A 163 69.11 -0.54 -28.16
CA GLU A 163 68.02 -0.32 -29.14
C GLU A 163 66.63 -0.88 -28.71
N ALA A 164 65.51 -0.16 -28.88
CA ALA A 164 64.72 0.13 -30.10
C ALA A 164 63.88 -1.09 -30.58
N ALA A 165 62.53 -1.07 -30.50
CA ALA A 165 61.55 -0.43 -31.42
C ALA A 165 61.23 -1.34 -32.66
N PRO A 166 60.22 -1.07 -33.53
CA PRO A 166 59.27 0.05 -33.59
C PRO A 166 57.77 -0.33 -33.88
N VAL A 167 56.96 0.71 -34.15
CA VAL A 167 55.63 0.89 -34.86
C VAL A 167 54.86 -0.32 -35.48
N ALA A 168 53.57 -0.26 -35.87
CA ALA A 168 52.58 0.83 -36.11
C ALA A 168 51.14 0.26 -35.86
N GLY A 169 50.00 0.93 -36.02
CA GLY A 169 49.66 2.30 -36.47
C GLY A 169 48.31 2.32 -37.23
N ALA A 170 47.69 3.51 -37.35
CA ALA A 170 46.48 3.85 -38.14
C ALA A 170 45.11 3.23 -37.75
N ALA A 171 44.13 4.12 -37.51
CA ALA A 171 42.72 3.90 -37.86
C ALA A 171 42.47 4.39 -39.32
N PRO A 172 41.29 4.18 -39.92
CA PRO A 172 40.27 5.24 -39.83
C PRO A 172 38.79 4.73 -39.78
N VAL A 173 37.86 5.64 -40.08
CA VAL A 173 36.40 5.63 -39.82
C VAL A 173 35.52 5.12 -40.99
N SER A 174 34.20 5.27 -40.79
CA SER A 174 33.05 5.17 -41.72
C SER A 174 32.27 3.84 -41.64
N GLU A 175 30.98 3.78 -41.26
CA GLU A 175 29.76 4.55 -41.63
C GLU A 175 29.00 3.89 -42.78
N ALA A 176 27.82 3.31 -42.47
CA ALA A 176 26.62 3.24 -43.34
C ALA A 176 25.46 2.49 -42.64
N ALA A 177 24.23 2.91 -42.95
CA ALA A 177 22.98 2.13 -42.87
C ALA A 177 22.45 1.99 -44.33
N PRO A 178 21.18 1.61 -44.66
CA PRO A 178 20.04 1.15 -43.86
C PRO A 178 19.27 -0.05 -44.49
N ALA A 179 18.03 -0.29 -44.02
CA ALA A 179 16.92 -1.00 -44.72
C ALA A 179 17.08 -2.54 -44.95
N SER A 180 16.03 -3.34 -45.19
CA SER A 180 14.57 -3.08 -45.22
C SER A 180 13.76 -4.33 -44.80
N GLU A 181 12.44 -4.14 -44.60
CA GLU A 181 11.30 -5.08 -44.79
C GLU A 181 11.48 -6.61 -44.68
N ALA A 182 10.60 -7.27 -43.90
CA ALA A 182 9.45 -8.03 -44.47
C ALA A 182 8.59 -8.76 -43.39
N THR A 183 7.27 -8.66 -43.55
CA THR A 183 6.23 -9.63 -43.11
C THR A 183 5.74 -10.38 -44.39
N PRO A 184 4.77 -11.35 -44.41
CA PRO A 184 3.75 -11.68 -43.40
C PRO A 184 3.26 -13.16 -43.30
N ALA A 185 2.26 -13.35 -42.41
CA ALA A 185 1.03 -14.18 -42.52
C ALA A 185 1.03 -15.72 -42.71
N SER A 186 0.24 -16.39 -41.84
CA SER A 186 -0.78 -17.42 -42.15
C SER A 186 -1.70 -17.59 -40.91
N GLU A 187 -3.02 -17.34 -40.97
CA GLU A 187 -4.13 -18.31 -41.12
C GLU A 187 -4.43 -19.22 -39.89
N ALA A 188 -5.66 -19.72 -39.61
CA ALA A 188 -7.05 -19.29 -39.94
C ALA A 188 -8.11 -20.16 -39.18
N ALA A 189 -9.33 -19.63 -38.99
CA ALA A 189 -10.61 -20.34 -38.66
C ALA A 189 -10.70 -21.10 -37.30
N SER A 190 -11.84 -21.52 -36.73
CA SER A 190 -13.27 -21.55 -37.12
C SER A 190 -14.24 -21.30 -35.93
N ALA A 191 -15.52 -21.05 -36.28
CA ALA A 191 -16.76 -21.06 -35.49
C ALA A 191 -17.06 -22.43 -34.79
N SER A 192 -18.11 -22.65 -33.95
CA SER A 192 -19.39 -21.96 -33.63
C SER A 192 -19.86 -22.32 -32.16
N GLU A 193 -21.09 -22.18 -31.59
CA GLU A 193 -22.47 -21.81 -32.06
C GLU A 193 -23.45 -21.35 -30.91
N ALA A 194 -24.76 -21.44 -31.19
CA ALA A 194 -26.06 -21.11 -30.56
C ALA A 194 -26.57 -22.01 -29.38
N ALA A 195 -27.68 -21.77 -28.62
CA ALA A 195 -28.62 -20.63 -28.38
C ALA A 195 -29.68 -20.90 -27.25
N GLN A 196 -30.57 -19.92 -26.95
CA GLN A 196 -31.91 -19.95 -26.24
C GLN A 196 -31.95 -20.07 -24.68
N ALA A 197 -33.04 -19.76 -23.92
CA ALA A 197 -34.04 -18.64 -23.86
C ALA A 197 -35.09 -18.82 -22.68
N ALA A 198 -35.67 -17.71 -22.10
CA ALA A 198 -36.88 -17.62 -21.20
C ALA A 198 -36.79 -18.15 -19.71
N GLU A 199 -37.65 -17.95 -18.66
CA GLU A 199 -38.74 -17.02 -18.16
C GLU A 199 -39.17 -17.47 -16.70
N ALA A 200 -39.99 -16.87 -15.78
CA ALA A 200 -40.68 -15.57 -15.52
C ALA A 200 -41.25 -15.45 -14.04
N ALA A 201 -41.86 -14.30 -13.65
CA ALA A 201 -42.39 -13.88 -12.30
C ALA A 201 -43.87 -14.29 -11.96
N PRO A 202 -44.66 -13.74 -10.95
CA PRO A 202 -44.51 -13.11 -9.60
C PRO A 202 -45.27 -13.93 -8.47
N ALA A 203 -45.80 -13.56 -7.27
CA ALA A 203 -45.92 -12.42 -6.31
C ALA A 203 -45.85 -12.98 -4.81
N SER A 204 -46.63 -12.77 -3.72
CA SER A 204 -47.71 -11.85 -3.25
C SER A 204 -47.92 -11.92 -1.67
N GLU A 205 -47.72 -10.80 -0.94
CA GLU A 205 -48.33 -10.25 0.33
C GLU A 205 -48.39 -11.07 1.66
N VAL A 206 -48.66 -10.54 2.89
CA VAL A 206 -48.38 -9.27 3.65
C VAL A 206 -48.55 -9.51 5.19
N ALA A 207 -48.08 -8.61 6.08
CA ALA A 207 -48.15 -8.71 7.57
C ALA A 207 -49.40 -8.06 8.23
N PRO A 208 -49.72 -8.28 9.54
CA PRO A 208 -49.21 -7.41 10.63
C PRO A 208 -49.09 -8.07 12.06
N ALA A 209 -48.90 -7.26 13.13
CA ALA A 209 -48.75 -7.62 14.57
C ALA A 209 -49.98 -7.17 15.44
N PRO A 210 -50.01 -7.28 16.81
CA PRO A 210 -49.42 -6.23 17.69
C PRO A 210 -48.98 -6.60 19.17
N GLU A 211 -48.18 -5.72 19.80
CA GLU A 211 -48.19 -5.13 21.20
C GLU A 211 -48.49 -5.93 22.52
N ALA A 212 -48.05 -5.55 23.75
CA ALA A 212 -47.02 -4.59 24.28
C ALA A 212 -46.75 -4.66 25.83
N THR A 213 -45.50 -4.39 26.28
CA THR A 213 -44.98 -3.67 27.53
C THR A 213 -45.53 -3.97 28.97
N PRO A 214 -45.12 -3.31 30.11
CA PRO A 214 -44.00 -2.38 30.46
C PRO A 214 -43.21 -2.68 31.81
N ALA A 215 -42.38 -1.71 32.26
CA ALA A 215 -41.66 -1.50 33.56
C ALA A 215 -40.24 -2.13 33.72
N ALA A 216 -39.14 -1.44 34.12
CA ALA A 216 -38.86 -0.38 35.13
C ALA A 216 -38.83 -0.91 36.58
N GLU A 217 -37.85 -0.64 37.48
CA GLU A 217 -36.71 0.32 37.55
C GLU A 217 -35.61 -0.28 38.52
N ALA A 218 -34.44 0.26 38.95
CA ALA A 218 -33.74 1.56 38.90
C ALA A 218 -32.18 1.40 39.11
N ALA A 219 -31.48 2.40 39.68
CA ALA A 219 -30.03 2.46 40.02
C ALA A 219 -29.84 2.95 41.51
N PRO A 220 -28.67 3.36 42.10
CA PRO A 220 -27.34 3.72 41.54
C PRO A 220 -26.08 3.23 42.35
N ALA A 221 -24.93 3.90 42.13
CA ALA A 221 -23.55 3.54 42.51
C ALA A 221 -23.03 4.00 43.89
N ALA A 222 -21.85 3.49 44.31
CA ALA A 222 -20.78 4.21 45.05
C ALA A 222 -19.46 3.39 45.19
N GLU A 223 -18.31 4.02 44.91
CA GLU A 223 -17.08 4.24 45.72
C GLU A 223 -16.61 3.25 46.83
N ALA A 224 -15.32 3.12 47.22
CA ALA A 224 -14.01 3.56 46.67
C ALA A 224 -12.83 2.93 47.49
N GLU A 225 -11.63 3.54 47.40
CA GLU A 225 -10.41 3.38 48.23
C GLU A 225 -9.45 2.18 47.97
N ALA A 226 -8.22 2.33 48.50
CA ALA A 226 -7.03 1.60 48.09
C ALA A 226 -6.08 1.32 49.28
N ALA A 227 -5.10 0.41 49.10
CA ALA A 227 -4.03 0.18 50.05
C ALA A 227 -2.69 -0.11 49.35
N ALA A 228 -1.62 0.53 49.84
CA ALA A 228 -0.22 0.18 49.56
C ALA A 228 0.30 -0.75 50.69
N ALA A 229 1.55 -1.25 50.74
CA ALA A 229 2.74 -1.07 49.91
C ALA A 229 3.66 -2.32 50.06
N ALA A 230 4.64 -2.49 49.18
CA ALA A 230 5.85 -3.28 49.43
C ALA A 230 7.00 -2.79 48.53
N GLU A 231 8.17 -2.51 49.09
CA GLU A 231 9.32 -1.94 48.38
C GLU A 231 10.33 -2.99 47.87
N ALA A 232 11.11 -2.60 46.86
CA ALA A 232 12.25 -3.33 46.32
C ALA A 232 13.39 -2.34 45.96
N PRO A 233 14.67 -2.78 45.93
CA PRO A 233 15.84 -1.89 45.96
C PRO A 233 16.07 -1.04 44.67
N PRO A 234 16.95 -0.02 44.71
CA PRO A 234 16.71 1.24 44.00
C PRO A 234 16.92 1.19 42.49
N ALA A 235 16.04 1.88 41.78
CA ALA A 235 16.28 2.29 40.40
C ALA A 235 17.43 3.32 40.35
N LEU A 236 18.29 3.21 39.33
CA LEU A 236 19.20 4.30 38.96
C LEU A 236 18.37 5.53 38.64
N SER A 237 18.65 6.65 39.30
CA SER A 237 17.88 7.87 39.11
C SER A 237 18.08 8.46 37.71
N PHE A 238 17.16 9.33 37.29
CA PHE A 238 17.26 10.04 36.01
C PHE A 238 18.58 10.82 35.87
N ALA A 239 19.17 11.26 37.00
CA ALA A 239 20.50 11.89 37.04
C ALA A 239 21.65 10.89 36.81
N GLY A 240 21.53 9.64 37.26
CA GLY A 240 22.51 8.58 36.94
C GLY A 240 22.46 8.15 35.48
N ALA A 241 21.26 8.07 34.90
CA ALA A 241 21.09 7.89 33.46
C ALA A 241 21.67 9.10 32.67
N ALA A 242 21.38 10.32 33.11
CA ALA A 242 21.93 11.54 32.49
C ALA A 242 23.45 11.66 32.64
N ALA A 243 24.05 11.15 33.73
CA ALA A 243 25.51 11.10 33.91
C ALA A 243 26.17 10.16 32.91
N LEU A 244 25.67 8.92 32.78
CA LEU A 244 26.15 7.98 31.76
C LEU A 244 25.98 8.51 30.33
N VAL A 245 24.90 9.25 30.06
CA VAL A 245 24.67 9.93 28.78
C VAL A 245 25.64 11.11 28.59
N ALA A 246 25.96 11.88 29.63
CA ALA A 246 26.92 12.99 29.55
C ALA A 246 28.36 12.50 29.35
N GLU A 247 28.75 11.40 30.01
CA GLU A 247 30.04 10.74 29.79
C GLU A 247 30.13 10.13 28.37
N ALA A 248 29.02 9.62 27.82
CA ALA A 248 28.93 9.16 26.44
C ALA A 248 28.97 10.29 25.38
N PHE A 249 28.72 11.54 25.76
CA PHE A 249 28.85 12.73 24.89
C PHE A 249 30.25 13.38 24.93
N ALA A 250 31.21 12.82 25.66
CA ALA A 250 32.49 13.47 25.94
C ALA A 250 33.67 13.11 24.99
N ASP A 251 33.52 12.19 24.05
CA ASP A 251 34.58 11.83 23.08
C ASP A 251 34.06 11.86 21.63
N GLU A 252 34.78 12.57 20.76
CA GLU A 252 34.31 13.02 19.44
C GLU A 252 34.67 12.05 18.30
N ARG A 253 34.82 10.74 18.59
CA ARG A 253 35.34 9.75 17.62
C ARG A 253 34.62 8.40 17.55
N GLN A 254 33.91 8.24 16.43
CA GLN A 254 33.73 6.96 15.70
C GLN A 254 32.70 5.95 16.30
N PRO A 255 32.18 4.96 15.54
CA PRO A 255 31.18 5.22 14.51
C PRO A 255 29.97 4.24 14.49
N ARG A 256 28.89 4.63 13.78
CA ARG A 256 27.89 3.83 13.00
C ARG A 256 27.28 2.51 13.55
N ARG A 257 28.01 1.62 14.24
CA ARG A 257 27.51 0.33 14.78
C ARG A 257 26.36 0.54 15.75
N GLU A 258 26.41 1.58 16.57
CA GLU A 258 25.35 1.86 17.54
C GLU A 258 24.10 2.45 16.89
N VAL A 259 24.22 3.24 15.81
CA VAL A 259 23.06 3.68 15.01
C VAL A 259 22.41 2.49 14.28
N LEU A 260 23.20 1.52 13.82
CA LEU A 260 22.67 0.26 13.28
C LEU A 260 22.05 -0.64 14.37
N ALA A 261 22.62 -0.67 15.57
CA ALA A 261 22.05 -1.39 16.71
C ALA A 261 20.75 -0.72 17.20
N LEU A 262 20.70 0.61 17.27
CA LEU A 262 19.52 1.39 17.67
C LEU A 262 18.41 1.32 16.62
N SER A 263 18.73 1.36 15.31
CA SER A 263 17.73 1.12 14.27
C SER A 263 17.25 -0.34 14.26
N GLY A 264 18.13 -1.31 14.56
CA GLY A 264 17.74 -2.71 14.81
C GLY A 264 16.85 -2.86 16.05
N LEU A 265 17.13 -2.14 17.14
CA LEU A 265 16.33 -2.10 18.37
C LEU A 265 15.03 -1.32 18.22
N LEU A 266 14.95 -0.35 17.31
CA LEU A 266 13.72 0.34 16.92
C LEU A 266 12.87 -0.53 15.98
N ALA A 267 13.48 -1.29 15.07
CA ALA A 267 12.77 -2.25 14.23
C ALA A 267 12.23 -3.44 15.05
N LEU A 268 13.06 -4.04 15.92
CA LEU A 268 12.63 -5.04 16.92
C LEU A 268 11.69 -4.43 17.97
N GLY A 269 11.84 -3.14 18.27
CA GLY A 269 10.97 -2.36 19.14
C GLY A 269 9.56 -2.26 18.54
N ALA A 270 9.43 -1.83 17.29
CA ALA A 270 8.16 -1.81 16.56
C ALA A 270 7.57 -3.22 16.32
N LEU A 271 8.40 -4.27 16.32
CA LEU A 271 7.95 -5.66 16.27
C LEU A 271 7.45 -6.21 17.62
N ARG A 272 7.73 -5.53 18.75
CA ARG A 272 7.55 -6.07 20.11
C ARG A 272 6.67 -5.19 21.00
N ALA A 273 6.88 -3.88 20.96
CA ALA A 273 5.82 -2.92 21.18
C ALA A 273 4.99 -2.87 19.90
N GLY A 274 4.01 -3.78 19.80
CA GLY A 274 2.93 -3.63 18.83
C GLY A 274 2.21 -2.33 19.15
N THR A 275 2.56 -1.27 18.43
CA THR A 275 1.91 0.05 18.54
C THR A 275 0.42 -0.18 18.39
N LEU A 276 -0.34 0.13 19.45
CA LEU A 276 -1.73 -0.27 19.55
C LEU A 276 -2.47 0.14 18.26
N PRO A 277 -3.17 -0.80 17.59
CA PRO A 277 -4.06 -0.48 16.50
C PRO A 277 -4.87 0.80 16.76
N SER A 278 -5.05 1.64 15.73
CA SER A 278 -6.22 2.53 15.75
C SER A 278 -7.47 1.65 15.87
N ARG A 279 -8.57 2.21 16.40
CA ARG A 279 -9.82 1.43 16.53
C ARG A 279 -10.28 0.86 15.18
N GLU A 280 -10.02 1.59 14.09
CA GLU A 280 -10.23 1.17 12.70
C GLU A 280 -9.38 -0.06 12.32
N PHE A 281 -8.10 -0.12 12.71
CA PHE A 281 -7.27 -1.31 12.46
C PHE A 281 -7.77 -2.48 13.31
N GLN A 282 -8.23 -2.24 14.54
CA GLN A 282 -8.87 -3.25 15.38
C GLN A 282 -10.13 -3.83 14.72
N SER A 283 -11.00 -3.00 14.14
CA SER A 283 -12.23 -3.45 13.49
C SER A 283 -12.00 -4.10 12.12
N ALA A 284 -11.12 -3.53 11.29
CA ALA A 284 -10.70 -4.14 10.03
C ALA A 284 -10.06 -5.52 10.28
N TRP A 285 -9.29 -5.68 11.37
CA TRP A 285 -8.72 -6.97 11.77
C TRP A 285 -9.77 -7.93 12.37
N ALA A 286 -10.81 -7.42 13.04
CA ALA A 286 -11.93 -8.21 13.52
C ALA A 286 -12.75 -8.79 12.36
N TYR A 287 -13.14 -7.97 11.36
CA TYR A 287 -13.82 -8.47 10.17
C TYR A 287 -12.92 -9.38 9.33
N PHE A 288 -11.62 -9.08 9.21
CA PHE A 288 -10.65 -9.99 8.56
C PHE A 288 -10.56 -11.36 9.26
N SER A 289 -10.53 -11.39 10.58
CA SER A 289 -10.51 -12.63 11.37
C SER A 289 -11.80 -13.43 11.19
N LEU A 290 -12.94 -12.74 11.16
CA LEU A 290 -14.26 -13.29 10.91
C LEU A 290 -14.36 -13.95 9.52
N ILE A 291 -13.94 -13.28 8.44
CA ILE A 291 -14.01 -13.88 7.10
C ILE A 291 -13.12 -15.13 6.97
N GLU A 292 -11.93 -15.15 7.58
CA GLU A 292 -11.06 -16.34 7.58
C GLU A 292 -11.60 -17.47 8.49
N GLN A 293 -12.41 -17.15 9.51
CA GLN A 293 -13.12 -18.15 10.32
C GLN A 293 -14.23 -18.88 9.54
N TYR A 294 -15.01 -18.17 8.72
CA TYR A 294 -16.18 -18.75 8.02
C TYR A 294 -15.86 -19.27 6.61
N LYS A 295 -14.74 -18.85 6.03
CA LYS A 295 -14.15 -19.25 4.73
C LYS A 295 -14.28 -20.75 4.40
N PRO A 296 -14.88 -21.13 3.25
CA PRO A 296 -15.24 -20.29 2.10
C PRO A 296 -16.69 -19.78 2.13
N ASN A 297 -17.36 -19.76 3.29
CA ASN A 297 -18.73 -19.29 3.42
C ASN A 297 -18.76 -17.84 3.92
N HIS A 298 -19.84 -17.12 3.63
CA HIS A 298 -20.08 -15.79 4.21
C HIS A 298 -20.14 -15.86 5.75
N PRO A 299 -19.75 -14.77 6.45
CA PRO A 299 -20.07 -14.59 7.86
C PRO A 299 -21.58 -14.71 8.16
N PRO A 300 -21.96 -15.14 9.38
CA PRO A 300 -23.35 -15.35 9.75
C PRO A 300 -24.10 -14.01 9.78
N VAL A 301 -25.18 -13.94 8.99
CA VAL A 301 -26.09 -12.79 9.00
C VAL A 301 -26.70 -12.63 10.40
N ARG A 302 -26.71 -11.42 10.96
CA ARG A 302 -27.20 -11.13 12.31
C ARG A 302 -28.64 -10.64 12.33
N SER A 303 -29.02 -9.80 11.38
CA SER A 303 -30.36 -9.21 11.36
C SER A 303 -31.47 -10.26 11.18
N SER A 304 -32.68 -9.92 11.61
CA SER A 304 -33.89 -10.73 11.46
C SER A 304 -34.69 -10.30 10.23
N SER A 305 -35.12 -11.24 9.40
CA SER A 305 -35.94 -10.91 8.22
C SER A 305 -37.38 -10.53 8.57
N SER A 306 -37.85 -9.39 8.06
CA SER A 306 -39.26 -9.01 8.02
C SER A 306 -40.04 -9.79 6.94
N GLN A 307 -41.37 -9.66 6.93
CA GLN A 307 -42.20 -10.29 5.89
C GLN A 307 -41.97 -9.64 4.51
N ALA A 308 -41.69 -8.33 4.45
CA ALA A 308 -41.35 -7.62 3.22
C ALA A 308 -40.04 -8.13 2.61
N GLU A 309 -39.01 -8.30 3.45
CA GLU A 309 -37.72 -8.88 3.04
C GLU A 309 -37.85 -10.32 2.54
N MET A 310 -38.63 -11.16 3.23
CA MET A 310 -38.92 -12.54 2.81
C MET A 310 -39.64 -12.60 1.45
N ALA A 311 -40.57 -11.68 1.24
CA ALA A 311 -41.37 -11.60 0.02
C ALA A 311 -40.53 -11.11 -1.18
N LEU A 312 -39.78 -10.01 -1.00
CA LEU A 312 -38.88 -9.47 -2.02
C LEU A 312 -37.81 -10.48 -2.43
N ALA A 313 -37.21 -11.18 -1.46
CA ALA A 313 -36.21 -12.22 -1.74
C ALA A 313 -36.77 -13.34 -2.64
N ARG A 314 -37.99 -13.82 -2.35
CA ARG A 314 -38.69 -14.82 -3.19
C ARG A 314 -39.03 -14.27 -4.57
N HIS A 315 -39.46 -13.00 -4.67
CA HIS A 315 -39.75 -12.36 -5.94
C HIS A 315 -38.51 -12.25 -6.82
N LEU A 316 -37.40 -11.71 -6.28
CA LEU A 316 -36.12 -11.61 -6.98
C LEU A 316 -35.64 -12.97 -7.52
N SER A 317 -35.69 -14.02 -6.68
CA SER A 317 -35.34 -15.38 -7.11
C SER A 317 -36.30 -15.95 -8.17
N ARG A 318 -37.60 -15.61 -8.10
CA ARG A 318 -38.60 -16.05 -9.10
C ARG A 318 -38.43 -15.35 -10.45
N ILE A 319 -38.07 -14.05 -10.47
CA ILE A 319 -37.89 -13.32 -11.73
C ILE A 319 -36.56 -13.64 -12.44
N GLY A 320 -35.72 -14.50 -11.86
CA GLY A 320 -34.39 -14.80 -12.38
C GLY A 320 -33.39 -13.65 -12.17
N ALA A 321 -33.61 -12.77 -11.19
CA ALA A 321 -32.60 -11.81 -10.76
C ALA A 321 -31.45 -12.54 -10.05
N ALA A 322 -30.26 -11.95 -10.01
CA ALA A 322 -29.09 -12.49 -9.32
C ALA A 322 -28.28 -11.39 -8.64
N CYS A 323 -27.77 -11.66 -7.43
CA CYS A 323 -26.79 -10.84 -6.74
C CYS A 323 -25.44 -11.57 -6.72
N TYR A 324 -24.55 -11.19 -7.62
CA TYR A 324 -23.19 -11.70 -7.72
C TYR A 324 -22.33 -11.13 -6.60
N SER A 325 -21.89 -11.99 -5.68
CA SER A 325 -21.38 -11.63 -4.35
C SER A 325 -20.20 -12.51 -3.95
N THR A 326 -19.46 -12.18 -2.88
CA THR A 326 -18.33 -13.00 -2.40
C THR A 326 -18.22 -13.05 -0.88
N TRP A 327 -17.75 -14.19 -0.34
CA TRP A 327 -17.72 -14.46 1.10
C TRP A 327 -16.83 -13.54 1.96
N TRP A 328 -15.91 -12.77 1.37
CA TRP A 328 -15.04 -11.82 2.10
C TRP A 328 -15.36 -10.33 1.84
N CYS A 329 -16.38 -10.04 1.04
CA CYS A 329 -16.73 -8.70 0.62
C CYS A 329 -17.65 -8.04 1.66
N PRO A 330 -17.24 -6.93 2.33
CA PRO A 330 -18.04 -6.31 3.39
C PRO A 330 -19.37 -5.76 2.87
N HIS A 331 -19.38 -5.07 1.72
CA HIS A 331 -20.61 -4.62 1.06
C HIS A 331 -21.54 -5.77 0.63
N CYS A 332 -20.99 -6.96 0.40
CA CYS A 332 -21.76 -8.16 0.13
C CYS A 332 -22.39 -8.71 1.42
N GLN A 333 -21.73 -8.54 2.59
CA GLN A 333 -22.34 -8.81 3.89
C GLN A 333 -23.42 -7.77 4.22
N GLU A 334 -23.21 -6.47 3.96
CA GLU A 334 -24.24 -5.43 4.15
C GLU A 334 -25.51 -5.75 3.37
N GLN A 335 -25.37 -6.11 2.08
CA GLN A 335 -26.52 -6.52 1.27
C GLN A 335 -27.22 -7.75 1.86
N ARG A 336 -26.49 -8.70 2.45
CA ARG A 336 -27.06 -9.87 3.13
C ARG A 336 -27.74 -9.52 4.46
N GLU A 337 -27.20 -8.58 5.23
CA GLU A 337 -27.82 -8.02 6.45
C GLU A 337 -29.08 -7.20 6.14
N SER A 338 -29.18 -6.58 4.96
CA SER A 338 -30.41 -5.87 4.54
C SER A 338 -31.61 -6.82 4.41
N PHE A 339 -31.41 -8.02 3.83
CA PHE A 339 -32.44 -9.09 3.79
C PHE A 339 -32.59 -9.81 5.12
N GLY A 340 -31.49 -10.01 5.86
CA GLY A 340 -31.48 -10.74 7.13
C GLY A 340 -31.63 -12.25 6.99
N ARG A 341 -31.53 -12.93 8.15
CA ARG A 341 -31.24 -14.37 8.26
C ARG A 341 -32.11 -15.35 7.45
N LYS A 342 -33.41 -15.07 7.27
CA LYS A 342 -34.32 -16.02 6.58
C LYS A 342 -34.53 -15.67 5.11
N ALA A 343 -34.48 -14.38 4.77
CA ALA A 343 -34.65 -13.91 3.40
C ALA A 343 -33.37 -14.12 2.60
N VAL A 344 -32.19 -13.99 3.21
CA VAL A 344 -30.90 -14.30 2.57
C VAL A 344 -30.75 -15.76 2.15
N GLU A 345 -31.49 -16.68 2.79
CA GLU A 345 -31.53 -18.11 2.45
C GLU A 345 -32.35 -18.40 1.18
N VAL A 346 -33.22 -17.46 0.76
CA VAL A 346 -34.11 -17.59 -0.41
C VAL A 346 -33.92 -16.49 -1.45
N ALA A 347 -33.08 -15.48 -1.18
CA ALA A 347 -32.66 -14.44 -2.12
C ALA A 347 -31.58 -14.97 -3.08
N PRO A 348 -31.48 -14.45 -4.31
CA PRO A 348 -30.66 -15.07 -5.35
C PRO A 348 -29.19 -14.64 -5.29
N PHE A 349 -28.54 -14.86 -4.14
CA PHE A 349 -27.11 -14.63 -3.97
C PHE A 349 -26.28 -15.72 -4.67
N VAL A 350 -25.47 -15.31 -5.64
CA VAL A 350 -24.47 -16.16 -6.30
C VAL A 350 -23.13 -15.88 -5.64
N GLU A 351 -22.48 -16.91 -5.09
CA GLU A 351 -21.08 -16.82 -4.65
C GLU A 351 -20.17 -16.88 -5.88
N CYS A 352 -19.36 -15.84 -6.05
CA CYS A 352 -18.53 -15.66 -7.23
C CYS A 352 -17.12 -16.21 -7.10
N SER A 353 -16.73 -16.87 -6.01
CA SER A 353 -15.33 -17.23 -5.79
C SER A 353 -15.08 -18.49 -4.97
N SER A 354 -13.97 -19.13 -5.34
CA SER A 354 -13.30 -20.16 -4.54
C SER A 354 -12.81 -19.68 -3.17
N LYS A 355 -12.43 -20.64 -2.32
CA LYS A 355 -11.67 -20.45 -1.07
C LYS A 355 -10.39 -19.60 -1.23
N ASN A 356 -9.82 -19.54 -2.43
CA ASN A 356 -8.55 -18.85 -2.70
C ASN A 356 -8.75 -17.47 -3.34
N ARG A 357 -9.92 -16.84 -3.15
CA ARG A 357 -10.33 -15.54 -3.73
C ARG A 357 -10.24 -15.47 -5.27
N ARG A 358 -10.14 -16.61 -5.95
CA ARG A 358 -10.22 -16.70 -7.41
C ARG A 358 -11.69 -16.79 -7.83
N GLN A 359 -12.09 -15.88 -8.71
CA GLN A 359 -13.42 -15.83 -9.30
C GLN A 359 -13.77 -17.13 -10.04
N LEU A 360 -14.99 -17.63 -9.81
CA LEU A 360 -15.58 -18.84 -10.38
C LEU A 360 -16.09 -18.60 -11.81
N PRO A 361 -16.21 -19.66 -12.65
CA PRO A 361 -16.65 -19.55 -14.03
C PRO A 361 -18.01 -18.84 -14.19
N VAL A 362 -18.98 -19.17 -13.33
CA VAL A 362 -20.34 -18.59 -13.31
C VAL A 362 -20.38 -17.05 -13.26
N CYS A 363 -19.35 -16.38 -12.71
CA CYS A 363 -19.28 -14.92 -12.68
C CYS A 363 -18.33 -14.33 -13.74
N LYS A 364 -17.52 -15.16 -14.40
CA LYS A 364 -16.71 -14.79 -15.57
C LYS A 364 -17.53 -14.83 -16.85
N GLU A 365 -18.33 -15.89 -17.00
CA GLU A 365 -19.29 -16.07 -18.10
C GLU A 365 -20.36 -14.96 -18.10
N GLN A 366 -20.65 -14.41 -16.92
CA GLN A 366 -21.56 -13.28 -16.73
C GLN A 366 -20.83 -11.91 -16.70
N ASP A 367 -19.50 -11.90 -16.89
CA ASP A 367 -18.69 -10.68 -17.03
C ASP A 367 -18.85 -9.73 -15.80
N ILE A 368 -18.68 -10.29 -14.59
CA ILE A 368 -18.83 -9.54 -13.34
C ILE A 368 -17.47 -8.98 -12.89
N GLU A 369 -17.31 -7.66 -12.96
CA GLU A 369 -16.06 -6.98 -12.61
C GLU A 369 -15.92 -6.63 -11.11
N SER A 370 -17.04 -6.43 -10.39
CA SER A 370 -17.05 -5.98 -8.99
C SER A 370 -18.20 -6.60 -8.17
N TYR A 371 -18.13 -6.49 -6.84
CA TYR A 371 -19.08 -7.11 -5.92
C TYR A 371 -19.57 -6.14 -4.81
N PRO A 372 -20.84 -6.22 -4.39
CA PRO A 372 -21.90 -6.99 -5.04
C PRO A 372 -22.28 -6.37 -6.40
N THR A 373 -22.73 -7.19 -7.34
CA THR A 373 -23.34 -6.74 -8.61
C THR A 373 -24.68 -7.42 -8.78
N TRP A 374 -25.73 -6.64 -8.96
CA TRP A 374 -27.06 -7.13 -9.28
C TRP A 374 -27.24 -7.27 -10.80
N VAL A 375 -27.90 -8.34 -11.23
CA VAL A 375 -28.48 -8.47 -12.56
C VAL A 375 -29.99 -8.64 -12.39
N ILE A 376 -30.76 -7.68 -12.90
CA ILE A 376 -32.22 -7.63 -12.80
C ILE A 376 -32.76 -7.30 -14.18
N ASN A 377 -33.69 -8.09 -14.73
CA ASN A 377 -34.25 -7.90 -16.07
C ASN A 377 -33.16 -7.74 -17.17
N GLY A 378 -32.05 -8.47 -17.05
CA GLY A 378 -30.89 -8.40 -17.95
C GLY A 378 -29.96 -7.19 -17.76
N LYS A 379 -30.30 -6.23 -16.90
CA LYS A 379 -29.47 -5.04 -16.62
C LYS A 379 -28.50 -5.32 -15.47
N LYS A 380 -27.19 -5.11 -15.71
CA LYS A 380 -26.16 -5.05 -14.66
C LYS A 380 -26.29 -3.76 -13.85
N ILE A 381 -26.18 -3.86 -12.53
CA ILE A 381 -26.27 -2.75 -11.58
C ILE A 381 -25.20 -2.97 -10.51
N LEU A 382 -24.21 -2.07 -10.43
CA LEU A 382 -23.04 -2.23 -9.58
C LEU A 382 -23.31 -1.76 -8.14
N GLY A 383 -22.65 -2.40 -7.18
CA GLY A 383 -22.70 -2.05 -5.76
C GLY A 383 -23.95 -2.54 -5.02
N GLY A 384 -23.97 -2.27 -3.72
CA GLY A 384 -25.14 -2.51 -2.86
C GLY A 384 -26.35 -1.68 -3.29
N ARG A 385 -27.54 -2.17 -2.94
CA ARG A 385 -28.83 -1.58 -3.30
C ARG A 385 -29.78 -1.62 -2.10
N ASP A 386 -30.51 -0.54 -1.87
CA ASP A 386 -31.60 -0.55 -0.90
C ASP A 386 -32.71 -1.50 -1.33
N LEU A 387 -33.39 -2.12 -0.37
CA LEU A 387 -34.44 -3.09 -0.70
C LEU A 387 -35.66 -2.43 -1.38
N SER A 388 -35.91 -1.15 -1.12
CA SER A 388 -36.87 -0.32 -1.85
C SER A 388 -36.45 -0.09 -3.31
N GLU A 389 -35.16 0.19 -3.57
CA GLU A 389 -34.61 0.30 -4.94
C GLU A 389 -34.72 -1.05 -5.66
N LEU A 390 -34.39 -2.15 -5.00
CA LEU A 390 -34.56 -3.51 -5.56
C LEU A 390 -36.03 -3.85 -5.83
N ALA A 391 -36.96 -3.39 -5.00
CA ALA A 391 -38.39 -3.57 -5.23
C ALA A 391 -38.86 -2.82 -6.49
N GLU A 392 -38.47 -1.55 -6.65
CA GLU A 392 -38.77 -0.76 -7.85
C GLU A 392 -38.16 -1.39 -9.11
N LEU A 393 -36.86 -1.70 -9.10
CA LEU A 393 -36.13 -2.30 -10.22
C LEU A 393 -36.66 -3.68 -10.64
N SER A 394 -37.30 -4.42 -9.74
CA SER A 394 -37.88 -5.74 -9.97
C SER A 394 -39.40 -5.73 -10.22
N GLY A 395 -40.05 -4.56 -10.18
CA GLY A 395 -41.51 -4.45 -10.35
C GLY A 395 -42.31 -5.09 -9.21
N PHE A 396 -41.77 -5.08 -7.99
CA PHE A 396 -42.39 -5.67 -6.79
C PHE A 396 -43.39 -4.69 -6.17
N THR A 397 -44.69 -4.96 -6.34
CA THR A 397 -45.80 -4.09 -5.88
C THR A 397 -46.41 -4.53 -4.54
N GLU A 398 -45.72 -5.43 -3.85
CA GLU A 398 -46.26 -6.30 -2.80
C GLU A 398 -46.31 -5.66 -1.41
N PHE A 399 -45.36 -4.77 -1.15
CA PHE A 399 -45.27 -3.94 0.04
C PHE A 399 -44.89 -2.53 -0.44
N PRO A 400 -45.37 -1.46 0.22
CA PRO A 400 -44.93 -0.12 -0.08
C PRO A 400 -43.45 0.07 0.31
N ALA A 401 -42.76 1.03 -0.31
CA ALA A 401 -41.32 1.20 -0.16
C ALA A 401 -40.85 1.47 1.28
N ASP A 402 -41.71 2.04 2.13
CA ASP A 402 -41.45 2.33 3.56
C ASP A 402 -41.51 1.09 4.46
N ALA A 403 -42.01 -0.05 3.95
CA ALA A 403 -41.86 -1.35 4.62
C ALA A 403 -40.39 -1.80 4.66
N PHE A 404 -39.55 -1.29 3.75
CA PHE A 404 -38.12 -1.56 3.70
C PHE A 404 -37.33 -0.50 4.47
N LYS A 405 -37.15 -0.73 5.77
CA LYS A 405 -36.35 0.16 6.61
C LYS A 405 -34.85 -0.13 6.44
N PRO A 406 -33.99 0.91 6.34
CA PRO A 406 -32.56 0.77 6.52
C PRO A 406 -32.23 0.03 7.82
N ARG A 407 -31.09 -0.65 7.85
CA ARG A 407 -30.59 -1.29 9.07
C ARG A 407 -29.93 -0.26 9.99
N ASP A 408 -29.84 -0.59 11.27
CA ASP A 408 -29.22 0.27 12.29
C ASP A 408 -27.68 0.28 12.18
N ASP A 409 -27.08 1.33 12.74
CA ASP A 409 -25.61 1.50 12.76
C ASP A 409 -24.91 0.40 13.59
N ALA A 410 -25.64 -0.28 14.49
CA ALA A 410 -25.14 -1.42 15.24
C ALA A 410 -24.91 -2.67 14.36
N LEU A 411 -25.63 -2.81 13.24
CA LEU A 411 -25.33 -3.80 12.20
C LEU A 411 -24.13 -3.38 11.33
N LEU A 412 -23.88 -2.08 11.15
CA LEU A 412 -22.65 -1.59 10.52
C LEU A 412 -21.43 -1.82 11.42
N GLU A 413 -21.56 -1.68 12.75
CA GLU A 413 -20.49 -1.99 13.70
C GLU A 413 -19.98 -3.44 13.59
N TYR A 414 -20.84 -4.41 13.24
CA TYR A 414 -20.41 -5.78 13.00
C TYR A 414 -19.45 -5.94 11.80
N ILE A 415 -19.59 -5.09 10.78
CA ILE A 415 -18.87 -5.19 9.51
C ILE A 415 -17.64 -4.26 9.50
N TRP A 416 -17.79 -3.04 10.02
CA TRP A 416 -16.79 -1.96 9.93
C TRP A 416 -16.19 -1.55 11.29
N GLY A 417 -16.81 -1.95 12.40
CA GLY A 417 -16.45 -1.52 13.75
C GLY A 417 -17.24 -0.33 14.28
N PRO A 418 -17.06 0.01 15.57
CA PRO A 418 -17.77 1.11 16.19
C PRO A 418 -17.45 2.43 15.46
N PRO A 419 -18.45 3.32 15.28
CA PRO A 419 -18.21 4.64 14.71
C PRO A 419 -17.20 5.44 15.55
N GLU A 420 -16.51 6.38 14.91
CA GLU A 420 -15.64 7.32 15.64
C GLU A 420 -16.48 8.18 16.58
N PRO A 421 -15.99 8.49 17.80
CA PRO A 421 -16.64 9.46 18.66
C PRO A 421 -16.55 10.86 18.04
N GLU A 422 -17.65 11.62 18.08
CA GLU A 422 -17.63 13.02 17.67
C GLU A 422 -16.66 13.85 18.55
N PRO A 423 -15.93 14.83 17.97
CA PRO A 423 -14.78 15.49 18.59
C PRO A 423 -15.10 16.62 19.59
#